data_AF-A0A1I7U7C4-F1
#
_entry.id   AF-A0A1I7U7C4-F1
#
_cell.length_a   1.000
_cell.length_b   1.000
_cell.length_c   1.000
_cell.angle_alpha   90.00
_cell.angle_beta   90.00
_cell.angle_gamma   90.00
#
_symmetry.space_group_name_H-M   'P 1'
#
loop_
_entity.id
_entity.type
_entity.pdbx_description
1 polymer ?
#
loop_
_entity_poly.entity_id
_entity_poly.type
_entity_poly.pdbx_seq_one_letter_code
_entity_poly.pdbx_strand_id
1 'polypeptide(L)'
;MYIRLSILVVLLVIFGNVDSKHKHHQRENEPEFIKNLTNNQRSSFFGIVKNPGISFQQKEDKLVKWAESNNLTEKYAEFSKNMILHKEEVSKNISAVIDRLAAAKVEVDKVNADLSLTKIQRNEKIDELKKTYPHEIPTIFYIGGLFENPKKNETKDGGSGGKGRKQKH
;
A
#
# COMPACT_ATOMS: atom_id res chain seq x y z
N MET A 1 -23.58 23.59 -11.64
CA MET A 1 -22.18 23.48 -12.11
C MET A 1 -21.50 22.42 -11.25
N TYR A 2 -21.50 21.16 -11.66
CA TYR A 2 -20.99 20.04 -10.85
C TYR A 2 -19.54 19.75 -11.22
N ILE A 3 -18.62 20.00 -10.30
CA ILE A 3 -17.20 19.65 -10.44
C ILE A 3 -17.10 18.13 -10.35
N ARG A 4 -16.90 17.46 -11.49
CA ARG A 4 -16.76 16.00 -11.57
C ARG A 4 -15.32 15.60 -11.17
N LEU A 5 -15.11 15.30 -9.89
CA LEU A 5 -13.85 14.72 -9.39
C LEU A 5 -13.74 13.25 -9.81
N SER A 6 -12.97 12.99 -10.85
CA SER A 6 -12.70 11.65 -11.40
C SER A 6 -11.52 10.97 -10.68
N ILE A 7 -11.69 10.51 -9.42
CA ILE A 7 -10.56 10.17 -8.53
C ILE A 7 -10.57 8.74 -7.92
N LEU A 8 -11.48 7.84 -8.32
CA LEU A 8 -11.98 6.80 -7.41
C LEU A 8 -11.39 5.36 -7.37
N VAL A 9 -10.30 4.98 -8.05
CA VAL A 9 -9.91 3.52 -8.09
C VAL A 9 -8.47 3.19 -7.70
N VAL A 10 -7.70 4.07 -7.06
CA VAL A 10 -6.28 3.76 -6.75
C VAL A 10 -6.13 2.79 -5.56
N LEU A 11 -7.02 2.82 -4.57
CA LEU A 11 -6.87 1.99 -3.36
C LEU A 11 -7.16 0.49 -3.58
N LEU A 12 -8.09 0.13 -4.47
CA LEU A 12 -8.40 -1.28 -4.76
C LEU A 12 -7.34 -1.97 -5.64
N VAL A 13 -6.47 -1.21 -6.31
CA VAL A 13 -5.38 -1.76 -7.14
C VAL A 13 -4.21 -2.21 -6.28
N ILE A 14 -3.99 -1.62 -5.10
CA ILE A 14 -2.92 -2.02 -4.18
C ILE A 14 -3.16 -3.44 -3.60
N PHE A 15 -4.43 -3.86 -3.46
CA PHE A 15 -4.77 -5.25 -3.12
C PHE A 15 -4.66 -6.24 -4.31
N GLY A 16 -4.27 -5.75 -5.49
CA GLY A 16 -4.47 -6.43 -6.77
C GLY A 16 -3.27 -7.17 -7.36
N ASN A 17 -2.05 -6.98 -6.87
CA ASN A 17 -0.86 -7.63 -7.44
C ASN A 17 0.18 -8.00 -6.37
N VAL A 18 -0.04 -9.13 -5.67
CA VAL A 18 1.05 -9.90 -5.06
C VAL A 18 0.82 -11.37 -5.41
N ASP A 19 1.90 -11.99 -5.85
CA ASP A 19 2.02 -13.36 -6.33
C ASP A 19 1.39 -14.41 -5.40
N SER A 20 0.92 -15.48 -6.03
CA SER A 20 -0.04 -16.46 -5.57
C SER A 20 0.54 -17.39 -4.51
N LYS A 21 0.42 -17.07 -3.21
CA LYS A 21 0.60 -18.06 -2.11
C LYS A 21 -0.08 -17.77 -0.77
N HIS A 22 -0.79 -16.67 -0.57
CA HIS A 22 -1.49 -16.36 0.69
C HIS A 22 -2.96 -15.96 0.48
N LYS A 23 -3.82 -16.93 0.15
CA LYS A 23 -5.25 -16.67 -0.16
C LYS A 23 -6.15 -16.42 1.07
N HIS A 24 -5.63 -16.55 2.30
CA HIS A 24 -6.47 -16.52 3.51
C HIS A 24 -6.54 -15.16 4.24
N HIS A 25 -5.63 -14.22 4.00
CA HIS A 25 -5.60 -12.95 4.76
C HIS A 25 -6.29 -11.76 4.07
N GLN A 26 -6.73 -11.89 2.81
CA GLN A 26 -7.28 -10.74 2.07
C GLN A 26 -8.66 -10.30 2.54
N ARG A 27 -9.49 -11.19 3.09
CA ARG A 27 -10.88 -10.85 3.46
C ARG A 27 -11.00 -10.01 4.72
N GLU A 28 -10.00 -10.04 5.61
CA GLU A 28 -10.10 -9.39 6.91
C GLU A 28 -10.07 -7.86 6.79
N ASN A 29 -9.25 -7.34 5.87
CA ASN A 29 -9.04 -5.90 5.66
C ASN A 29 -9.95 -5.27 4.60
N GLU A 30 -10.98 -5.99 4.13
CA GLU A 30 -11.90 -5.44 3.14
C GLU A 30 -12.93 -4.50 3.76
N PRO A 31 -13.30 -3.42 3.04
CA PRO A 31 -14.42 -2.57 3.42
C PRO A 31 -15.70 -3.39 3.60
N GLU A 32 -16.51 -3.02 4.59
CA GLU A 32 -17.75 -3.74 4.91
C GLU A 32 -18.71 -3.85 3.72
N PHE A 33 -18.80 -2.80 2.90
CA PHE A 33 -19.53 -2.80 1.63
C PHE A 33 -19.17 -4.00 0.75
N ILE A 34 -17.87 -4.30 0.62
CA ILE A 34 -17.32 -5.37 -0.23
C ILE A 34 -17.54 -6.76 0.37
N LYS A 35 -17.54 -6.87 1.71
CA LYS A 35 -17.85 -8.10 2.44
C LYS A 35 -19.31 -8.50 2.28
N ASN A 36 -20.21 -7.51 2.21
CA ASN A 36 -21.65 -7.73 2.13
C ASN A 36 -22.17 -8.02 0.71
N LEU A 37 -21.29 -8.03 -0.30
CA LEU A 37 -21.67 -8.40 -1.66
C LEU A 37 -21.82 -9.92 -1.81
N THR A 38 -22.82 -10.35 -2.57
CA THR A 38 -22.89 -11.73 -3.06
C THR A 38 -21.70 -12.05 -3.97
N ASN A 39 -21.39 -13.34 -4.18
CA ASN A 39 -20.30 -13.76 -5.06
C ASN A 39 -20.41 -13.17 -6.48
N ASN A 40 -21.63 -13.09 -7.03
CA ASN A 40 -21.86 -12.55 -8.37
C ASN A 40 -21.67 -11.02 -8.43
N GLN A 41 -22.21 -10.29 -7.45
CA GLN A 41 -21.99 -8.85 -7.29
C GLN A 41 -20.51 -8.53 -7.14
N ARG A 42 -19.83 -9.29 -6.29
CA ARG A 42 -18.41 -9.13 -6.03
C ARG A 42 -17.55 -9.39 -7.27
N SER A 43 -17.83 -10.48 -8.00
CA SER A 43 -17.12 -10.81 -9.23
C SER A 43 -17.26 -9.71 -10.29
N SER A 44 -18.48 -9.23 -10.51
CA SER A 44 -18.76 -8.15 -11.48
C SER A 44 -18.16 -6.80 -11.04
N PHE A 45 -18.24 -6.46 -9.76
CA PHE A 45 -17.59 -5.28 -9.19
C PHE A 45 -16.07 -5.27 -9.45
N PHE A 46 -15.38 -6.36 -9.08
CA PHE A 46 -13.94 -6.46 -9.30
C PHE A 46 -13.57 -6.57 -10.78
N GLY A 47 -14.45 -7.13 -11.61
CA GLY A 47 -14.31 -7.12 -13.08
C GLY A 47 -14.27 -5.71 -13.65
N ILE A 48 -15.01 -4.75 -13.08
CA ILE A 48 -14.95 -3.34 -13.49
C ILE A 48 -13.70 -2.66 -12.90
N VAL A 49 -13.51 -2.78 -11.58
CA VAL A 49 -12.42 -2.12 -10.84
C VAL A 49 -11.04 -2.49 -11.38
N LYS A 50 -10.81 -3.77 -11.66
CA LYS A 50 -9.51 -4.29 -12.10
C LYS A 50 -9.31 -4.22 -13.61
N ASN A 51 -10.29 -3.75 -14.38
CA ASN A 51 -10.18 -3.67 -15.84
C ASN A 51 -9.08 -2.66 -16.24
N PRO A 52 -7.98 -3.08 -16.89
CA PRO A 52 -6.92 -2.17 -17.30
C PRO A 52 -7.26 -1.41 -18.59
N GLY A 53 -8.25 -1.86 -19.36
CA GLY A 53 -8.62 -1.31 -20.66
C GLY A 53 -9.64 -0.16 -20.62
N ILE A 54 -10.01 0.31 -19.42
CA ILE A 54 -10.93 1.45 -19.27
C ILE A 54 -10.38 2.48 -18.29
N SER A 55 -10.68 3.75 -18.57
CA SER A 55 -10.30 4.88 -17.72
C SER A 55 -10.99 4.83 -16.35
N PHE A 56 -10.44 5.56 -15.39
CA PHE A 56 -11.04 5.70 -14.06
C PHE A 56 -12.45 6.31 -14.11
N GLN A 57 -12.70 7.29 -14.99
CA GLN A 57 -14.03 7.83 -15.19
C GLN A 57 -15.00 6.75 -15.70
N GLN A 58 -14.57 5.95 -16.68
CA GLN A 58 -15.40 4.87 -17.19
C GLN A 58 -15.66 3.77 -16.16
N LYS A 59 -14.71 3.52 -15.24
CA LYS A 59 -14.94 2.63 -14.10
C LYS A 59 -16.03 3.19 -13.20
N GLU A 60 -15.96 4.47 -12.85
CA GLU A 60 -16.97 5.11 -12.00
C GLU A 60 -18.36 5.05 -12.65
N ASP A 61 -18.48 5.44 -13.92
CA ASP A 61 -19.75 5.41 -14.64
C ASP A 61 -20.34 3.99 -14.71
N LYS A 62 -19.49 2.97 -14.85
CA LYS A 62 -19.91 1.56 -14.84
C LYS A 62 -20.28 1.06 -13.44
N LEU A 63 -19.58 1.50 -12.40
CA LEU A 63 -19.86 1.11 -11.02
C LEU A 63 -21.17 1.73 -10.51
N VAL A 64 -21.49 2.96 -10.89
CA VAL A 64 -22.79 3.58 -10.61
C VAL A 64 -23.92 2.76 -11.23
N LYS A 65 -23.83 2.44 -12.53
CA LYS A 65 -24.83 1.60 -13.22
C LYS A 65 -24.91 0.18 -12.65
N TRP A 66 -23.77 -0.38 -12.25
CA TRP A 66 -23.70 -1.67 -11.60
C TRP A 66 -24.41 -1.64 -10.24
N ALA A 67 -24.24 -0.58 -9.45
CA ALA A 67 -24.92 -0.41 -8.17
C ALA A 67 -26.44 -0.30 -8.36
N GLU A 68 -26.89 0.48 -9.34
CA GLU A 68 -28.31 0.58 -9.70
C GLU A 68 -28.90 -0.79 -10.07
N SER A 69 -28.22 -1.54 -10.95
CA SER A 69 -28.67 -2.87 -11.41
C SER A 69 -28.72 -3.92 -10.29
N ASN A 70 -27.99 -3.68 -9.20
CA ASN A 70 -27.92 -4.57 -8.04
C ASN A 70 -28.73 -4.06 -6.83
N ASN A 71 -29.45 -2.93 -6.96
CA ASN A 71 -30.16 -2.28 -5.85
C ASN A 71 -29.23 -1.91 -4.68
N LEU A 72 -28.02 -1.42 -5.00
CA LEU A 72 -26.98 -1.05 -4.04
C LEU A 72 -26.63 0.45 -4.11
N THR A 73 -27.41 1.27 -4.80
CA THR A 73 -27.10 2.69 -5.09
C THR A 73 -26.68 3.48 -3.85
N GLU A 74 -27.47 3.45 -2.77
CA GLU A 74 -27.18 4.20 -1.55
C GLU A 74 -25.90 3.68 -0.86
N LYS A 75 -25.78 2.36 -0.71
CA LYS A 75 -24.61 1.71 -0.10
C LYS A 75 -23.33 1.97 -0.89
N TYR A 76 -23.42 1.97 -2.22
CA TYR A 76 -22.29 2.29 -3.10
C TYR A 76 -21.92 3.78 -3.02
N ALA A 77 -22.90 4.68 -2.95
CA ALA A 77 -22.64 6.11 -2.80
C ALA A 77 -21.92 6.43 -1.48
N GLU A 78 -22.34 5.80 -0.37
CA GLU A 78 -21.66 5.92 0.92
C GLU A 78 -20.25 5.35 0.86
N PHE A 79 -20.10 4.13 0.33
CA PHE A 79 -18.79 3.50 0.13
C PHE A 79 -17.85 4.40 -0.68
N SER A 80 -18.34 4.93 -1.81
CA SER A 80 -17.60 5.81 -2.71
C SER A 80 -17.14 7.09 -1.99
N LYS A 81 -18.04 7.74 -1.23
CA LYS A 81 -17.70 8.91 -0.42
C LYS A 81 -16.61 8.61 0.62
N ASN A 82 -16.72 7.49 1.32
CA ASN A 82 -15.73 7.08 2.33
C ASN A 82 -14.36 6.80 1.69
N MET A 83 -14.32 6.25 0.48
CA MET A 83 -13.07 6.06 -0.27
C MET A 83 -12.42 7.38 -0.70
N ILE A 84 -13.20 8.40 -1.07
CA ILE A 84 -12.68 9.74 -1.35
C ILE A 84 -12.03 10.32 -0.09
N LEU A 85 -12.76 10.35 1.03
CA LEU A 85 -12.27 10.91 2.29
C LEU A 85 -11.00 10.21 2.77
N HIS A 86 -10.98 8.87 2.72
CA HIS A 86 -9.80 8.11 3.11
C HIS A 86 -8.59 8.40 2.22
N LYS A 87 -8.79 8.60 0.92
CA LYS A 87 -7.69 8.98 0.01
C LYS A 87 -7.14 10.36 0.32
N GLU A 88 -8.01 11.33 0.61
CA GLU A 88 -7.60 12.68 0.99
C GLU A 88 -6.80 12.66 2.30
N GLU A 89 -7.26 11.89 3.29
CA GLU A 89 -6.56 11.67 4.55
C GLU A 89 -5.18 11.02 4.34
N VAL A 90 -5.10 9.94 3.56
CA VAL A 90 -3.82 9.27 3.24
C VAL A 90 -2.88 10.24 2.51
N SER A 91 -3.38 11.01 1.55
CA SER A 91 -2.57 12.01 0.83
C SER A 91 -2.01 13.08 1.77
N LYS A 92 -2.83 13.55 2.71
CA LYS A 92 -2.40 14.52 3.74
C LYS A 92 -1.34 13.90 4.66
N ASN A 93 -1.53 12.66 5.10
CA ASN A 93 -0.58 11.95 5.96
C ASN A 93 0.77 11.73 5.26
N ILE A 94 0.76 11.33 3.99
CA ILE A 94 1.99 11.20 3.18
C ILE A 94 2.72 12.54 3.08
N SER A 95 1.98 13.63 2.81
CA SER A 95 2.58 14.97 2.71
C SER A 95 3.25 15.37 4.03
N ALA A 96 2.58 15.13 5.16
CA ALA A 96 3.14 15.40 6.48
C ALA A 96 4.43 14.61 6.79
N VAL A 97 4.52 13.35 6.34
CA VAL A 97 5.74 12.54 6.47
C VAL A 97 6.87 13.10 5.60
N ILE A 98 6.57 13.49 4.36
CA ILE A 98 7.55 14.09 3.45
C ILE A 98 8.13 15.37 4.05
N ASP A 99 7.28 16.25 4.58
CA ASP A 99 7.69 17.52 5.19
C ASP A 99 8.67 17.32 6.36
N ARG A 100 8.55 16.21 7.10
CA ARG A 100 9.38 15.90 8.26
C ARG A 100 10.59 15.01 7.94
N LEU A 101 10.64 14.44 6.74
CA LEU A 101 11.62 13.41 6.38
C LEU A 101 13.06 13.91 6.44
N ALA A 102 13.31 15.14 5.98
CA ALA A 102 14.62 15.76 6.02
C ALA A 102 15.13 15.97 7.45
N ALA A 103 14.27 16.45 8.35
CA ALA A 103 14.62 16.64 9.76
C ALA A 103 14.92 15.31 10.45
N ALA A 104 14.09 14.27 10.20
CA ALA A 104 14.34 12.93 10.73
C ALA A 104 15.68 12.35 10.24
N LYS A 105 16.04 12.59 8.97
CA LYS A 105 17.31 12.13 8.38
C LYS A 105 18.51 12.73 9.07
N VAL A 106 18.46 14.02 9.43
CA VAL A 106 19.53 14.69 10.18
C VAL A 106 19.76 14.00 11.54
N GLU A 107 18.70 13.63 12.26
CA GLU A 107 18.83 12.94 13.55
C GLU A 107 19.40 11.52 13.40
N VAL A 108 19.00 10.78 12.36
CA VAL A 108 19.59 9.47 12.05
C VAL A 108 21.08 9.60 11.74
N ASP A 109 21.47 10.60 10.96
CA ASP A 109 22.87 10.82 10.60
C ASP A 109 23.73 11.16 11.81
N LYS A 110 23.23 11.96 12.76
CA LYS A 110 23.91 12.22 14.04
C LYS A 110 24.18 10.93 14.81
N VAL A 111 23.17 10.06 14.92
CA VAL A 111 23.30 8.76 15.62
C VAL A 111 24.30 7.83 14.91
N ASN A 112 24.32 7.84 13.58
CA ASN A 112 25.24 7.01 12.79
C ASN A 112 26.68 7.52 12.79
N ALA A 113 26.87 8.84 12.86
CA ALA A 113 28.18 9.47 12.91
C ALA A 113 28.86 9.37 14.29
N ASP A 114 28.10 9.08 15.34
CA ASP A 114 28.64 8.90 16.70
C ASP A 114 29.36 7.55 16.84
N LEU A 115 30.69 7.59 16.63
CA LEU A 115 31.57 6.42 16.72
C LEU A 115 31.80 5.92 18.16
N SER A 116 31.33 6.66 19.18
CA SER A 116 31.41 6.22 20.57
C SER A 116 30.36 5.17 20.91
N LEU A 117 29.28 5.08 20.12
CA LEU A 117 28.17 4.16 20.36
C LEU A 117 28.48 2.76 19.85
N THR A 118 28.13 1.77 20.67
CA THR A 118 28.00 0.38 20.22
C THR A 118 26.79 0.21 19.30
N LYS A 119 26.75 -0.89 18.55
CA LYS A 119 25.60 -1.22 17.70
C LYS A 119 24.28 -1.32 18.49
N ILE A 120 24.31 -1.85 19.71
CA ILE A 120 23.13 -1.98 20.57
C ILE A 120 22.60 -0.59 20.93
N GLN A 121 23.48 0.28 21.42
CA GLN A 121 23.11 1.67 21.79
C GLN A 121 22.61 2.46 20.59
N ARG A 122 23.19 2.25 19.40
CA ARG A 122 22.70 2.88 18.17
C ARG A 122 21.26 2.46 17.87
N ASN A 123 20.95 1.16 17.97
CA ASN A 123 19.60 0.66 17.74
C ASN A 123 18.60 1.25 18.76
N GLU A 124 18.98 1.33 20.03
CA GLU A 124 18.16 1.95 21.09
C GLU A 124 17.86 3.42 20.76
N LYS A 125 18.87 4.21 20.37
CA LYS A 125 18.66 5.61 19.95
C LYS A 125 17.76 5.72 18.72
N ILE A 126 17.91 4.83 17.74
CA ILE A 126 17.01 4.79 16.58
C ILE A 126 15.57 4.45 16.99
N ASP A 127 15.38 3.54 17.95
CA ASP A 127 14.06 3.21 18.48
C ASP A 127 13.43 4.37 19.27
N GLU A 128 14.23 5.20 19.94
CA GLU A 128 13.78 6.47 20.50
C GLU A 128 13.36 7.47 19.41
N LEU A 129 14.13 7.58 18.32
CA LEU A 129 13.75 8.43 17.19
C LEU A 129 12.43 7.97 16.56
N LYS A 130 12.16 6.67 16.47
CA LYS A 130 10.87 6.15 15.96
C LYS A 130 9.67 6.60 16.78
N LYS A 131 9.82 6.92 18.07
CA LYS A 131 8.73 7.48 18.88
C LYS A 131 8.36 8.89 18.43
N THR A 132 9.33 9.65 17.93
CA THR A 132 9.15 11.04 17.44
C THR A 132 8.82 11.08 15.94
N TYR A 133 9.38 10.14 15.19
CA TYR A 133 9.36 10.05 13.73
C TYR A 133 8.92 8.64 13.28
N PRO A 134 7.68 8.23 13.58
CA PRO A 134 7.24 6.84 13.44
C PRO A 134 7.20 6.36 11.98
N HIS A 135 7.01 7.26 11.02
CA HIS A 135 6.89 6.92 9.60
C HIS A 135 8.12 7.33 8.80
N GLU A 136 8.81 8.39 9.23
CA GLU A 136 9.99 8.92 8.57
C GLU A 136 11.18 7.98 8.75
N ILE A 137 11.41 7.45 9.96
CA ILE A 137 12.55 6.58 10.25
C ILE A 137 12.50 5.26 9.44
N PRO A 138 11.37 4.50 9.42
CA PRO A 138 11.25 3.35 8.52
C PRO A 138 11.42 3.71 7.04
N THR A 139 10.86 4.84 6.60
CA THR A 139 11.00 5.33 5.22
C THR A 139 12.47 5.59 4.85
N ILE A 140 13.24 6.23 5.74
CA ILE A 140 14.66 6.50 5.53
C ILE A 140 15.45 5.19 5.38
N PHE A 141 15.21 4.19 6.23
CA PHE A 141 15.88 2.90 6.11
C PHE A 141 15.47 2.13 4.86
N TYR A 142 14.19 2.19 4.48
CA TYR A 142 13.72 1.61 3.22
C TYR A 142 14.46 2.23 2.02
N ILE A 143 14.51 3.57 1.94
CA ILE A 143 15.21 4.30 0.88
C ILE A 143 16.71 3.96 0.89
N GLY A 144 17.36 3.97 2.06
CA GLY A 144 18.78 3.61 2.19
C GLY A 144 19.08 2.21 1.67
N GLY A 145 18.21 1.24 1.97
CA GLY A 145 18.34 -0.13 1.48
C GLY A 145 18.31 -0.26 -0.04
N LEU A 146 17.69 0.69 -0.76
CA LEU A 146 17.72 0.74 -2.23
C LEU A 146 19.12 1.05 -2.78
N PHE A 147 19.93 1.80 -2.03
CA PHE A 147 21.29 2.19 -2.44
C PHE A 147 22.37 1.25 -1.90
N GLU A 148 22.16 0.63 -0.74
CA GLU A 148 23.14 -0.26 -0.12
C GLU A 148 23.21 -1.65 -0.76
N ASN A 149 22.09 -2.15 -1.33
CA ASN A 149 22.01 -3.49 -1.91
C ASN A 149 21.47 -3.48 -3.35
N PRO A 150 22.16 -2.85 -4.32
CA PRO A 150 21.64 -2.69 -5.68
C PRO A 150 21.33 -4.04 -6.37
N LYS A 151 22.12 -5.09 -6.09
CA LYS A 151 22.00 -6.41 -6.74
C LYS A 151 20.78 -7.24 -6.34
N LYS A 152 20.05 -6.90 -5.27
CA LYS A 152 18.80 -7.62 -4.89
C LYS A 152 17.57 -7.10 -5.63
N ASN A 153 17.66 -5.94 -6.27
CA ASN A 153 16.52 -5.29 -6.92
C ASN A 153 16.47 -5.51 -8.44
N GLU A 154 17.49 -6.13 -9.03
CA GLU A 154 17.60 -6.34 -10.49
C GLU A 154 17.15 -7.72 -10.99
N THR A 155 16.78 -8.67 -10.14
CA THR A 155 16.29 -9.99 -10.62
C THR A 155 15.21 -10.58 -9.70
N LYS A 156 13.96 -10.21 -10.00
CA LYS A 156 12.78 -11.05 -9.73
C LYS A 156 12.08 -11.48 -11.03
N ASP A 157 12.81 -11.47 -12.14
CA ASP A 157 12.46 -12.17 -13.37
C ASP A 157 13.67 -13.01 -13.78
N GLY A 158 13.49 -14.33 -13.82
CA GLY A 158 14.53 -15.28 -14.26
C GLY A 158 14.85 -16.32 -13.20
N GLY A 159 14.21 -17.49 -13.33
CA GLY A 159 14.40 -18.62 -12.43
C GLY A 159 15.84 -19.10 -12.34
N SER A 160 16.21 -19.61 -11.17
CA SER A 160 17.37 -20.48 -11.04
C SER A 160 16.99 -21.67 -10.17
N GLY A 161 16.86 -22.81 -10.83
CA GLY A 161 16.76 -24.10 -10.18
C GLY A 161 18.05 -24.49 -9.47
N GLY A 162 17.89 -25.43 -8.53
CA GLY A 162 18.83 -26.52 -8.28
C GLY A 162 20.17 -26.20 -7.64
N LYS A 163 20.27 -26.48 -6.33
CA LYS A 163 21.40 -27.15 -5.63
C LYS A 163 21.07 -27.12 -4.13
N GLY A 164 21.10 -28.18 -3.35
CA GLY A 164 21.49 -29.57 -3.51
C GLY A 164 21.47 -30.15 -2.09
N ARG A 165 20.88 -31.35 -1.93
CA ARG A 165 20.79 -32.08 -0.65
C ARG A 165 22.20 -32.26 -0.06
N LYS A 166 22.35 -32.05 1.25
CA LYS A 166 23.36 -32.76 2.05
C LYS A 166 22.63 -33.60 3.09
N GLN A 167 22.56 -34.91 2.82
CA GLN A 167 22.34 -35.93 3.84
C GLN A 167 23.50 -35.88 4.82
N LYS A 168 23.20 -35.92 6.12
CA LYS A 168 24.16 -36.27 7.16
C LYS A 168 24.10 -37.79 7.35
N HIS A 169 25.25 -38.44 7.28
CA HIS A 169 25.51 -39.70 7.96
C HIS A 169 25.80 -39.40 9.44
#